data_AF-A0A9Q1BTH4-F1
#
_entry.id   AF-A0A9Q1BTH4-F1
#
_cell.length_a   1.000
_cell.length_b   1.000
_cell.length_c   1.000
_cell.angle_alpha   90.00
_cell.angle_beta   90.00
_cell.angle_gamma   90.00
#
_symmetry.space_group_name_H-M   'P 1'
#
loop_
_entity.id
_entity.type
_entity.pdbx_description
1 polymer ?
#
loop_
_entity_poly.entity_id
_entity_poly.type
_entity_poly.pdbx_seq_one_letter_code
_entity_poly.pdbx_strand_id
1 'polypeptide(L)'
;MGNVQSLRNKTDEILANVRYLQEFRDISLMSFTETWLNDNITNEHVNIDGFKLLRGDRNLDLAEEQKGGGVCLYVKNRWCHPNNTVLRSHSCSPNIEILTVSMRPYCLPREFSHVIHLTVYIPNRNIAKMAAEELSLAVKDIEIAHPYAFIVIDGDFKHTTLRKNGAYYYPHVDSPTRGNAALDLCYSNVKEAYNSSPITPLERSYHDLVIRRPRNRTIVQE
;
A
#
# COMPACT_ATOMS: atom_id res chain seq x y z
N MET A 1 -3.92 2.38 -5.01
CA MET A 1 -2.95 2.94 -4.04
C MET A 1 -2.82 4.42 -4.32
N GLY A 2 -2.43 5.22 -3.34
CA GLY A 2 -2.02 6.59 -3.60
C GLY A 2 -1.85 7.43 -2.34
N ASN A 3 -1.21 8.57 -2.52
CA ASN A 3 -1.04 9.59 -1.52
C ASN A 3 -2.29 10.46 -1.41
N VAL A 4 -2.95 10.43 -0.25
CA VAL A 4 -4.27 11.06 -0.08
C VAL A 4 -4.23 12.43 0.55
N GLN A 5 -3.12 12.88 1.15
CA GLN A 5 -2.99 14.22 1.75
C GLN A 5 -4.20 14.60 2.63
N SER A 6 -4.41 13.89 3.74
CA SER A 6 -5.64 13.87 4.57
C SER A 6 -6.71 12.92 4.05
N LEU A 7 -6.80 11.75 4.69
CA LEU A 7 -7.84 10.76 4.45
C LEU A 7 -9.20 11.19 5.01
N ARG A 8 -9.20 11.84 6.18
CA ARG A 8 -10.44 12.25 6.87
C ARG A 8 -11.36 13.07 5.96
N ASN A 9 -10.79 13.99 5.19
CA ASN A 9 -11.58 14.88 4.34
C ASN A 9 -12.12 14.19 3.08
N LYS A 10 -11.59 13.00 2.73
CA LYS A 10 -11.87 12.29 1.46
C LYS A 10 -12.69 11.01 1.67
N THR A 11 -13.10 10.72 2.91
CA THR A 11 -13.80 9.47 3.24
C THR A 11 -15.16 9.38 2.52
N ASP A 12 -15.91 10.48 2.46
CA ASP A 12 -17.21 10.53 1.77
C ASP A 12 -17.07 10.33 0.25
N GLU A 13 -16.04 10.90 -0.37
CA GLU A 13 -15.72 10.68 -1.78
C GLU A 13 -15.37 9.21 -2.03
N ILE A 14 -14.52 8.60 -1.20
CA ILE A 14 -14.16 7.18 -1.35
C ILE A 14 -15.40 6.29 -1.19
N LEU A 15 -16.28 6.60 -0.23
CA LEU A 15 -17.55 5.90 -0.03
C LEU A 15 -18.44 6.00 -1.27
N ALA A 16 -18.57 7.19 -1.86
CA ALA A 16 -19.32 7.39 -3.10
C ALA A 16 -18.69 6.60 -4.26
N ASN A 17 -17.37 6.64 -4.41
CA ASN A 17 -16.64 5.92 -5.44
C ASN A 17 -16.84 4.41 -5.32
N VAL A 18 -16.71 3.86 -4.11
CA VAL A 18 -16.96 2.45 -3.81
C VAL A 18 -18.40 2.02 -4.14
N ARG A 19 -19.39 2.92 -4.05
CA ARG A 19 -20.79 2.62 -4.36
C ARG A 19 -21.08 2.71 -5.86
N TYR A 20 -20.64 3.78 -6.49
CA TYR A 20 -21.11 4.16 -7.83
C TYR A 20 -20.13 3.85 -8.95
N LEU A 21 -18.81 3.84 -8.68
CA LEU A 21 -17.79 3.59 -9.68
C LEU A 21 -17.41 2.10 -9.72
N GLN A 22 -17.53 1.49 -10.90
CA GLN A 22 -17.18 0.08 -11.09
C GLN A 22 -15.74 -0.22 -10.67
N GLU A 23 -14.82 0.69 -10.99
CA GLU A 23 -13.40 0.51 -10.71
C GLU A 23 -13.14 0.33 -9.21
N PHE A 24 -13.77 1.16 -8.37
CA PHE A 24 -13.66 1.06 -6.91
C PHE A 24 -14.47 -0.09 -6.32
N ARG A 25 -15.61 -0.44 -6.95
CA ARG A 25 -16.34 -1.65 -6.57
C ARG A 25 -15.44 -2.88 -6.69
N ASP A 26 -14.65 -3.00 -7.74
CA ASP A 26 -13.85 -4.20 -8.01
C ASP A 26 -12.50 -4.23 -7.25
N ILE A 27 -12.12 -3.13 -6.59
CA ILE A 27 -10.93 -3.08 -5.75
C ILE A 27 -11.03 -4.08 -4.60
N SER A 28 -9.96 -4.84 -4.38
CA SER A 28 -9.80 -5.74 -3.22
C SER A 28 -9.07 -5.07 -2.06
N LEU A 29 -8.13 -4.18 -2.37
CA LEU A 29 -7.25 -3.49 -1.42
C LEU A 29 -7.11 -2.01 -1.80
N MET A 30 -7.31 -1.10 -0.84
CA MET A 30 -6.96 0.31 -0.99
C MET A 30 -5.84 0.66 0.01
N SER A 31 -4.65 0.93 -0.52
CA SER A 31 -3.47 1.34 0.24
C SER A 31 -3.27 2.84 0.10
N PHE A 32 -3.17 3.57 1.22
CA PHE A 32 -3.05 5.02 1.24
C PHE A 32 -1.88 5.48 2.11
N THR A 33 -1.20 6.54 1.66
CA THR A 33 -0.15 7.26 2.37
C THR A 33 -0.56 8.71 2.62
N GLU A 34 0.10 9.41 3.54
CA GLU A 34 -0.29 10.77 3.98
C GLU A 34 -1.73 10.80 4.49
N THR A 35 -2.10 9.81 5.30
CA THR A 35 -3.46 9.70 5.84
C THR A 35 -3.78 10.84 6.81
N TRP A 36 -2.75 11.35 7.50
CA TRP A 36 -2.80 12.41 8.52
C TRP A 36 -3.74 12.08 9.68
N LEU A 37 -3.92 10.78 9.94
CA LEU A 37 -4.67 10.29 11.08
C LEU A 37 -3.82 10.34 12.36
N ASN A 38 -4.52 10.32 13.49
CA ASN A 38 -3.94 10.27 14.82
C ASN A 38 -4.98 9.69 15.79
N ASP A 39 -4.57 9.49 17.04
CA ASP A 39 -5.39 8.88 18.09
C ASP A 39 -6.71 9.63 18.38
N ASN A 40 -6.81 10.92 18.06
CA ASN A 40 -8.04 11.68 18.22
C ASN A 40 -9.09 11.40 17.13
N ILE A 41 -8.69 10.76 16.02
CA ILE A 41 -9.58 10.39 14.93
C ILE A 41 -9.90 8.91 15.08
N THR A 42 -11.13 8.59 15.45
CA THR A 42 -11.54 7.19 15.63
C THR A 42 -11.67 6.46 14.30
N ASN A 43 -11.64 5.13 14.32
CA ASN A 43 -11.78 4.34 13.10
C ASN A 43 -13.17 4.49 12.44
N GLU A 44 -14.20 4.79 13.23
CA GLU A 44 -15.56 5.04 12.75
C GLU A 44 -15.63 6.26 11.83
N HIS A 45 -14.81 7.30 12.11
CA HIS A 45 -14.77 8.52 11.31
C HIS A 45 -14.21 8.30 9.89
N VAL A 46 -13.43 7.25 9.70
CA VAL A 46 -12.79 6.89 8.43
C VAL A 46 -13.23 5.50 7.97
N ASN A 47 -14.40 5.04 8.43
CA ASN A 47 -14.91 3.72 8.10
C ASN A 47 -15.45 3.70 6.67
N ILE A 48 -15.07 2.66 5.92
CA ILE A 48 -15.60 2.39 4.58
C ILE A 48 -16.37 1.08 4.65
N ASP A 49 -17.68 1.13 4.45
CA ASP A 49 -18.53 -0.06 4.55
C ASP A 49 -18.08 -1.18 3.59
N GLY A 50 -18.05 -2.41 4.11
CA GLY A 50 -17.54 -3.58 3.41
C GLY A 50 -16.00 -3.72 3.39
N PHE A 51 -15.26 -2.85 4.09
CA PHE A 51 -13.80 -2.94 4.22
C PHE A 51 -13.36 -2.95 5.69
N LYS A 52 -12.31 -3.72 5.98
CA LYS A 52 -11.57 -3.66 7.24
C LYS A 52 -10.43 -2.65 7.11
N LEU A 53 -10.38 -1.67 8.00
CA LEU A 53 -9.28 -0.71 8.11
C LEU A 53 -8.15 -1.27 8.98
N LEU A 54 -6.92 -1.16 8.50
CA LEU A 54 -5.69 -1.28 9.28
C LEU A 54 -4.88 0.00 9.04
N ARG A 55 -4.44 0.68 10.09
CA ARG A 55 -3.70 1.94 9.97
C ARG A 55 -2.46 1.95 10.85
N GLY A 56 -1.46 2.70 10.40
CA GLY A 56 -0.28 3.08 11.14
C GLY A 56 -0.23 4.60 11.14
N ASP A 57 -0.56 5.20 12.28
CA ASP A 57 -0.54 6.66 12.44
C ASP A 57 0.88 7.11 12.76
N ARG A 58 1.30 8.25 12.21
CA ARG A 58 2.64 8.79 12.46
C ARG A 58 2.86 9.00 13.96
N ASN A 59 3.99 8.52 14.46
CA ASN A 59 4.44 8.85 15.80
C ASN A 59 5.09 10.24 15.81
N LEU A 60 4.42 11.22 16.43
CA LEU A 60 4.88 12.61 16.49
C LEU A 60 6.13 12.80 17.36
N ASP A 61 6.40 11.90 18.32
CA ASP A 61 7.58 11.97 19.19
C ASP A 61 8.86 11.60 18.43
N LEU A 62 8.74 10.80 17.37
CA LEU A 62 9.85 10.34 16.55
C LEU A 62 9.97 11.12 15.23
N ALA A 63 8.95 11.87 14.85
CA ALA A 63 8.89 12.54 13.57
C ALA A 63 9.61 13.90 13.58
N GLU A 64 10.50 14.11 12.62
CA GLU A 64 11.05 15.45 12.36
C GLU A 64 9.95 16.42 11.88
N GLU A 65 9.01 15.92 11.06
CA GLU A 65 7.87 16.68 10.58
C GLU A 65 6.60 16.40 11.41
N GLN A 66 6.18 17.41 12.16
CA GLN A 66 4.99 17.39 13.01
C GLN A 66 3.67 17.43 12.21
N LYS A 67 3.75 17.62 10.89
CA LYS A 67 2.61 17.62 9.99
C LYS A 67 2.78 16.51 8.97
N GLY A 68 1.71 15.76 8.74
CA GLY A 68 1.63 14.79 7.67
C GLY A 68 1.88 13.35 8.12
N GLY A 69 2.18 12.49 7.15
CA GLY A 69 2.46 11.07 7.36
C GLY A 69 1.24 10.21 7.63
N GLY A 70 1.51 9.02 8.13
CA GLY A 70 0.53 7.97 8.33
C GLY A 70 0.28 7.17 7.06
N VAL A 71 0.00 5.89 7.28
CA VAL A 71 -0.23 4.87 6.26
C VAL A 71 -1.46 4.05 6.66
N CYS A 72 -2.26 3.62 5.68
CA CYS A 72 -3.34 2.68 5.96
C CYS A 72 -3.62 1.73 4.79
N LEU A 73 -4.28 0.63 5.14
CA LEU A 73 -4.75 -0.38 4.22
C LEU A 73 -6.22 -0.70 4.54
N TYR A 74 -7.09 -0.54 3.54
CA TYR A 74 -8.44 -1.07 3.55
C TYR A 74 -8.48 -2.41 2.82
N VAL A 75 -9.00 -3.43 3.49
CA VAL A 75 -9.12 -4.79 2.95
C VAL A 75 -10.59 -5.14 2.77
N LYS A 76 -10.99 -5.48 1.56
CA LYS A 76 -12.40 -5.76 1.27
C LYS A 76 -12.84 -7.09 1.88
N ASN A 77 -13.91 -7.06 2.67
CA ASN A 77 -14.39 -8.22 3.43
C ASN A 77 -14.84 -9.39 2.52
N ARG A 78 -15.31 -9.08 1.31
CA ARG A 78 -15.70 -10.09 0.32
C ARG A 78 -14.51 -10.77 -0.38
N TRP A 79 -13.32 -10.16 -0.31
CA TRP A 79 -12.10 -10.71 -0.89
C TRP A 79 -11.28 -11.51 0.14
N CYS A 80 -11.20 -10.99 1.36
CA CYS A 80 -10.53 -11.63 2.49
C CYS A 80 -11.40 -11.51 3.74
N HIS A 81 -11.59 -12.62 4.47
CA HIS A 81 -12.32 -12.60 5.73
C HIS A 81 -11.63 -11.66 6.74
N PRO A 82 -12.37 -10.83 7.51
CA PRO A 82 -11.78 -9.91 8.48
C PRO A 82 -10.84 -10.58 9.50
N ASN A 83 -11.16 -11.82 9.93
CA ASN A 83 -10.31 -12.59 10.86
C ASN A 83 -9.03 -13.12 10.22
N ASN A 84 -8.97 -13.21 8.89
CA ASN A 84 -7.78 -13.62 8.15
C ASN A 84 -6.88 -12.45 7.75
N THR A 85 -7.18 -11.25 8.26
CA THR A 85 -6.47 -10.02 7.97
C THR A 85 -5.85 -9.51 9.27
N VAL A 86 -4.53 -9.59 9.36
CA VAL A 86 -3.76 -9.35 10.60
C VAL A 86 -2.71 -8.27 10.38
N LEU A 87 -2.74 -7.23 11.19
CA LEU A 87 -1.64 -6.27 11.30
C LEU A 87 -0.46 -6.98 11.93
N ARG A 88 0.65 -7.15 11.18
CA ARG A 88 1.85 -7.82 11.67
C ARG A 88 2.77 -6.85 12.39
N SER A 89 2.99 -5.69 11.79
CA SER A 89 3.83 -4.65 12.35
C SER A 89 3.48 -3.30 11.75
N HIS A 90 3.75 -2.27 12.53
CA HIS A 90 3.80 -0.89 12.09
C HIS A 90 5.13 -0.32 12.56
N SER A 91 5.97 0.11 11.63
CA SER A 91 7.25 0.78 11.91
C SER A 91 7.13 2.23 11.49
N CYS A 92 7.45 3.15 12.40
CA CYS A 92 7.48 4.58 12.14
C CYS A 92 8.85 5.09 12.59
N SER A 93 9.75 5.32 11.63
CA SER A 93 11.06 5.93 11.86
C SER A 93 11.12 7.30 11.19
N PRO A 94 12.13 8.13 11.50
CA PRO A 94 12.37 9.38 10.75
C PRO A 94 12.57 9.15 9.25
N ASN A 95 13.00 7.94 8.86
CA ASN A 95 13.37 7.59 7.50
C ASN A 95 12.23 7.00 6.68
N ILE A 96 11.35 6.21 7.32
CA ILE A 96 10.30 5.48 6.62
C ILE A 96 9.17 5.09 7.57
N GLU A 97 7.95 5.11 7.03
CA GLU A 97 6.77 4.55 7.68
C GLU A 97 6.34 3.30 6.90
N ILE A 98 6.19 2.17 7.60
CA ILE A 98 5.87 0.86 7.02
C ILE A 98 4.72 0.23 7.80
N LEU A 99 3.61 -0.05 7.11
CA LEU A 99 2.51 -0.87 7.61
C LEU A 99 2.54 -2.24 6.96
N THR A 100 2.76 -3.29 7.75
CA THR A 100 2.81 -4.67 7.26
C THR A 100 1.55 -5.43 7.65
N VAL A 101 0.78 -5.88 6.66
CA VAL A 101 -0.47 -6.62 6.86
C VAL A 101 -0.39 -7.99 6.20
N SER A 102 -0.71 -9.03 6.95
CA SER A 102 -0.81 -10.42 6.48
C SER A 102 -2.27 -10.77 6.24
N MET A 103 -2.57 -11.35 5.08
CA MET A 103 -3.93 -11.62 4.61
C MET A 103 -4.03 -13.01 4.01
N ARG A 104 -5.10 -13.74 4.31
CA ARG A 104 -5.47 -14.98 3.59
C ARG A 104 -6.81 -14.83 2.87
N PRO A 105 -6.79 -14.41 1.58
CA PRO A 105 -7.99 -14.30 0.75
C PRO A 105 -8.68 -15.64 0.55
N TYR A 106 -9.98 -15.60 0.23
CA TYR A 106 -10.76 -16.82 -0.07
C TYR A 106 -10.20 -17.56 -1.28
N CYS A 107 -9.82 -16.82 -2.32
CA CYS A 107 -9.22 -17.34 -3.54
C CYS A 107 -7.78 -16.85 -3.63
N LEU A 108 -6.82 -17.75 -3.43
CA LEU A 108 -5.39 -17.50 -3.61
C LEU A 108 -4.77 -18.65 -4.41
N PRO A 109 -3.88 -18.38 -5.39
CA PRO A 109 -3.15 -19.43 -6.10
C PRO A 109 -2.45 -20.38 -5.13
N ARG A 110 -2.39 -21.67 -5.51
CA ARG A 110 -1.91 -22.74 -4.62
C ARG A 110 -0.44 -22.58 -4.24
N GLU A 111 0.35 -21.91 -5.09
CA GLU A 111 1.76 -21.64 -4.82
C GLU A 111 1.99 -20.68 -3.64
N PHE A 112 0.98 -19.90 -3.25
CA PHE A 112 1.09 -18.93 -2.16
C PHE A 112 0.37 -19.39 -0.90
N SER A 113 1.08 -19.33 0.22
CA SER A 113 0.50 -19.60 1.54
C SER A 113 -0.48 -18.52 1.97
N HIS A 114 -0.14 -17.25 1.75
CA HIS A 114 -0.90 -16.06 2.08
C HIS A 114 -0.29 -14.83 1.37
N VAL A 115 -0.94 -13.66 1.51
CA VAL A 115 -0.47 -12.38 0.98
C VAL A 115 0.11 -11.55 2.13
N ILE A 116 1.26 -10.91 1.90
CA ILE A 116 1.81 -9.90 2.80
C ILE A 116 1.88 -8.59 2.02
N HIS A 117 1.25 -7.55 2.56
CA HIS A 117 1.20 -6.23 1.98
C HIS A 117 1.95 -5.24 2.86
N LEU A 118 2.89 -4.52 2.26
CA LEU A 118 3.65 -3.45 2.90
C LEU A 118 3.22 -2.12 2.27
N THR A 119 2.53 -1.29 3.03
CA THR A 119 2.28 0.12 2.66
C THR A 119 3.43 0.97 3.19
N VAL A 120 4.11 1.68 2.29
CA VAL A 120 5.35 2.39 2.56
C VAL A 120 5.19 3.88 2.28
N TYR A 121 5.68 4.72 3.18
CA TYR A 121 5.76 6.15 2.97
C TYR A 121 7.14 6.68 3.38
N ILE A 122 7.80 7.40 2.47
CA ILE A 122 9.09 8.03 2.71
C ILE A 122 8.88 9.56 2.86
N PRO A 123 9.11 10.14 4.06
CA PRO A 123 8.79 11.54 4.32
C PRO A 123 9.64 12.51 3.50
N ASN A 124 10.94 12.23 3.34
CA ASN A 124 11.88 13.15 2.69
C ASN A 124 12.72 12.45 1.60
N ARG A 125 13.02 13.15 0.52
CA ARG A 125 13.88 12.63 -0.56
C ARG A 125 15.36 12.49 -0.14
N ASN A 126 15.82 13.29 0.82
CA ASN A 126 17.23 13.32 1.22
C ASN A 126 17.66 12.09 2.04
N ILE A 127 16.69 11.31 2.52
CA ILE A 127 16.86 10.11 3.34
C ILE A 127 16.65 8.81 2.54
N ALA A 128 16.57 8.91 1.20
CA ALA A 128 16.28 7.79 0.31
C ALA A 128 17.17 6.56 0.55
N LYS A 129 18.47 6.76 0.83
CA LYS A 129 19.40 5.65 1.10
C LYS A 129 19.06 4.92 2.41
N MET A 130 18.85 5.66 3.50
CA MET A 130 18.51 5.09 4.80
C MET A 130 17.15 4.40 4.76
N ALA A 131 16.15 5.02 4.11
CA ALA A 131 14.84 4.43 3.90
C ALA A 131 14.92 3.13 3.09
N ALA A 132 15.74 3.08 2.03
CA ALA A 132 15.95 1.87 1.24
C ALA A 132 16.64 0.75 2.03
N GLU A 133 17.59 1.09 2.91
CA GLU A 133 18.26 0.14 3.81
C GLU A 133 17.27 -0.44 4.84
N GLU A 134 16.50 0.41 5.53
CA GLU A 134 15.47 -0.02 6.49
C GLU A 134 14.40 -0.89 5.83
N LEU A 135 13.89 -0.49 4.65
CA LEU A 135 12.93 -1.28 3.90
C LEU A 135 13.53 -2.62 3.46
N SER A 136 14.80 -2.65 3.04
CA SER A 136 15.47 -3.89 2.61
C SER A 136 15.63 -4.87 3.77
N LEU A 137 15.93 -4.38 4.98
CA LEU A 137 15.98 -5.20 6.20
C LEU A 137 14.61 -5.75 6.56
N ALA A 138 13.58 -4.91 6.62
CA ALA A 138 12.21 -5.33 6.91
C ALA A 138 11.71 -6.40 5.93
N VAL A 139 11.98 -6.21 4.63
CA VAL A 139 11.61 -7.17 3.58
C VAL A 139 12.37 -8.49 3.74
N LYS A 140 13.67 -8.44 4.08
CA LYS A 140 14.47 -9.66 4.29
C LYS A 140 13.95 -10.49 5.45
N ASP A 141 13.58 -9.85 6.56
CA ASP A 141 13.01 -10.55 7.72
C ASP A 141 11.68 -11.21 7.39
N ILE A 142 10.84 -10.53 6.59
CA ILE A 142 9.58 -11.08 6.07
C ILE A 142 9.83 -12.27 5.14
N GLU A 143 10.79 -12.18 4.22
CA GLU A 143 11.15 -13.28 3.31
C GLU A 143 11.60 -14.53 4.07
N ILE A 144 12.40 -14.36 5.12
CA ILE A 144 12.87 -15.45 5.97
C ILE A 144 11.70 -16.08 6.74
N ALA A 145 10.82 -15.26 7.31
CA ALA A 145 9.69 -15.73 8.09
C ALA A 145 8.57 -16.35 7.21
N HIS A 146 8.44 -15.91 5.97
CA HIS A 146 7.33 -16.25 5.08
C HIS A 146 7.80 -16.57 3.65
N PRO A 147 8.58 -17.66 3.45
CA PRO A 147 9.20 -17.98 2.17
C PRO A 147 8.20 -18.28 1.03
N TYR A 148 6.97 -18.66 1.36
CA TYR A 148 5.89 -18.96 0.40
C TYR A 148 4.81 -17.87 0.40
N ALA A 149 5.07 -16.67 0.91
CA ALA A 149 4.12 -15.58 0.82
C ALA A 149 4.21 -14.88 -0.54
N PHE A 150 3.06 -14.43 -1.03
CA PHE A 150 3.02 -13.42 -2.08
C PHE A 150 3.22 -12.05 -1.41
N ILE A 151 4.32 -11.37 -1.75
CA ILE A 151 4.71 -10.11 -1.10
C ILE A 151 4.46 -8.97 -2.09
N VAL A 152 3.69 -7.98 -1.65
CA VAL A 152 3.43 -6.73 -2.38
C VAL A 152 3.90 -5.57 -1.52
N ILE A 153 4.68 -4.68 -2.10
CA ILE A 153 5.17 -3.46 -1.46
C ILE A 153 4.68 -2.29 -2.29
N ASP A 154 3.97 -1.36 -1.69
CA ASP A 154 3.50 -0.17 -2.39
C ASP A 154 3.49 1.07 -1.53
N GLY A 155 3.32 2.23 -2.16
CA GLY A 155 3.11 3.50 -1.49
C GLY A 155 3.90 4.63 -2.14
N ASP A 156 4.21 5.67 -1.39
CA ASP A 156 4.91 6.87 -1.88
C ASP A 156 6.39 6.76 -1.51
N PHE A 157 7.19 6.41 -2.50
CA PHE A 157 8.64 6.24 -2.36
C PHE A 157 9.41 7.54 -2.63
N LYS A 158 8.72 8.62 -3.03
CA LYS A 158 9.33 9.81 -3.61
C LYS A 158 10.29 9.40 -4.75
N HIS A 159 11.56 9.80 -4.67
CA HIS A 159 12.60 9.47 -5.65
C HIS A 159 13.41 8.22 -5.27
N THR A 160 12.99 7.48 -4.24
CA THR A 160 13.67 6.26 -3.80
C THR A 160 13.22 5.10 -4.67
N THR A 161 14.15 4.22 -5.04
CA THR A 161 13.81 2.97 -5.73
C THR A 161 14.30 1.79 -4.90
N LEU A 162 13.52 0.72 -4.88
CA LEU A 162 13.97 -0.52 -4.25
C LEU A 162 15.00 -1.19 -5.18
N ARG A 163 16.27 -0.80 -5.06
CA ARG A 163 17.39 -1.51 -5.72
C ARG A 163 17.97 -2.52 -4.75
N LYS A 164 17.44 -3.75 -4.77
CA LYS A 164 18.05 -4.84 -4.01
C LYS A 164 19.10 -5.55 -4.86
N ASN A 165 20.31 -5.70 -4.32
CA ASN A 165 21.23 -6.73 -4.79
C ASN A 165 20.72 -8.09 -4.31
N GLY A 166 20.08 -8.87 -5.19
CA GLY A 166 19.87 -10.31 -4.98
C GLY A 166 18.46 -10.80 -4.60
N ALA A 167 17.42 -9.95 -4.47
CA ALA A 167 16.03 -10.45 -4.50
C ALA A 167 15.22 -9.70 -5.56
N TYR A 168 14.58 -10.46 -6.44
CA TYR A 168 13.87 -9.96 -7.61
C TYR A 168 12.51 -9.39 -7.22
N TYR A 169 12.46 -8.16 -6.72
CA TYR A 169 11.23 -7.38 -6.66
C TYR A 169 11.01 -6.69 -8.00
N TYR A 170 9.91 -7.04 -8.65
CA TYR A 170 9.57 -6.52 -9.96
C TYR A 170 8.68 -5.28 -9.80
N PRO A 171 9.03 -4.13 -10.41
CA PRO A 171 8.18 -2.96 -10.41
C PRO A 171 6.94 -3.19 -11.30
N HIS A 172 5.81 -2.60 -10.91
CA HIS A 172 4.53 -2.68 -11.66
C HIS A 172 3.91 -1.32 -11.98
N VAL A 173 4.61 -0.23 -11.67
CA VAL A 173 4.15 1.14 -11.98
C VAL A 173 5.22 1.85 -12.80
N ASP A 174 4.77 2.26 -13.98
CA ASP A 174 5.57 2.81 -15.06
C ASP A 174 4.96 4.12 -15.60
N SER A 175 3.81 4.53 -15.05
CA SER A 175 3.14 5.81 -15.34
C SER A 175 3.50 6.89 -14.30
N PRO A 176 3.54 8.18 -14.68
CA PRO A 176 3.64 9.29 -13.73
C PRO A 176 2.46 9.30 -12.75
N THR A 177 2.73 9.63 -11.48
CA THR A 177 1.73 9.69 -10.40
C THR A 177 1.66 11.06 -9.73
N ARG A 178 2.60 11.96 -10.03
CA ARG A 178 2.59 13.37 -9.64
C ARG A 178 3.20 14.23 -10.75
N GLY A 179 2.35 14.87 -11.56
CA GLY A 179 2.81 15.59 -12.75
C GLY A 179 3.54 14.64 -13.70
N ASN A 180 4.81 14.91 -14.01
CA ASN A 180 5.63 14.05 -14.88
C ASN A 180 6.48 13.03 -14.12
N ALA A 181 6.36 12.93 -12.79
CA ALA A 181 7.16 12.02 -11.96
C ALA A 181 6.34 10.81 -11.48
N ALA A 182 6.94 9.61 -11.55
CA ALA A 182 6.42 8.40 -10.91
C ALA A 182 7.03 8.31 -9.49
N LEU A 183 6.28 8.75 -8.48
CA LEU A 183 6.71 8.75 -7.08
C LEU A 183 6.04 7.64 -6.27
N ASP A 184 4.84 7.26 -6.68
CA ASP A 184 4.08 6.18 -6.08
C ASP A 184 4.45 4.88 -6.81
N LEU A 185 5.17 3.99 -6.12
CA LEU A 185 5.73 2.78 -6.72
C LEU A 185 5.07 1.52 -6.14
N CYS A 186 5.03 0.46 -6.94
CA CYS A 186 4.58 -0.85 -6.50
C CYS A 186 5.58 -1.92 -6.95
N TYR A 187 5.92 -2.81 -6.04
CA TYR A 187 6.79 -3.95 -6.25
C TYR A 187 6.12 -5.25 -5.79
N SER A 188 6.47 -6.38 -6.40
CA SER A 188 6.17 -7.70 -5.83
C SER A 188 7.25 -8.73 -6.12
N ASN A 189 7.26 -9.81 -5.36
CA ASN A 189 8.15 -10.96 -5.58
C ASN A 189 7.76 -11.84 -6.79
N VAL A 190 6.65 -11.52 -7.47
CA VAL A 190 6.22 -12.17 -8.71
C VAL A 190 6.36 -11.22 -9.89
N LYS A 191 7.03 -11.68 -10.95
CA LYS A 191 7.17 -10.93 -12.21
C LYS A 191 5.82 -10.81 -12.92
N GLU A 192 5.53 -9.60 -13.42
CA GLU A 192 4.31 -9.30 -14.19
C GLU A 192 3.02 -9.69 -13.45
N ALA A 193 2.99 -9.51 -12.12
CA ALA A 193 1.82 -9.79 -11.29
C ALA A 193 0.66 -8.84 -11.58
N TYR A 194 0.94 -7.59 -11.95
CA TYR A 194 -0.06 -6.55 -12.12
C TYR A 194 0.14 -5.78 -13.43
N ASN A 195 -0.98 -5.32 -13.99
CA ASN A 195 -1.02 -4.18 -14.89
C ASN A 195 -1.45 -2.95 -14.08
N SER A 196 -0.77 -1.81 -14.25
CA SER A 196 -1.13 -0.56 -13.59
C SER A 196 -1.85 0.39 -14.55
N SER A 197 -2.73 1.22 -14.01
CA SER A 197 -3.38 2.30 -14.74
C SER A 197 -3.59 3.49 -13.78
N PRO A 198 -3.16 4.71 -14.16
CA PRO A 198 -3.44 5.89 -13.37
C PRO A 198 -4.94 6.22 -13.47
N ILE A 199 -5.50 6.73 -12.38
CA ILE A 199 -6.86 7.27 -12.34
C ILE A 199 -6.85 8.64 -11.66
N THR A 200 -7.95 9.38 -11.80
CA THR A 200 -8.12 10.73 -11.23
C THR A 200 -7.80 10.75 -9.73
N PRO A 201 -7.12 11.81 -9.25
CA PRO A 201 -6.82 12.00 -7.84
C PRO A 201 -8.11 12.15 -7.02
N LEU A 202 -8.04 11.83 -5.72
CA LEU A 202 -9.13 12.10 -4.79
C LEU A 202 -9.17 13.59 -4.43
N GLU A 203 -10.30 14.24 -4.69
CA GLU A 203 -10.54 15.67 -4.47
C GLU A 203 -9.32 16.56 -4.82
N ARG A 204 -8.71 17.21 -3.81
CA ARG A 204 -7.60 18.16 -3.94
C ARG A 204 -6.22 17.52 -3.79
N SER A 205 -6.10 16.19 -3.85
CA SER A 205 -4.78 15.56 -3.84
C SER A 205 -4.00 15.95 -5.08
N TYR A 206 -2.73 16.31 -4.90
CA TYR A 206 -1.81 16.55 -6.02
C TYR A 206 -1.23 15.26 -6.61
N HIS A 207 -1.64 14.09 -6.11
CA HIS A 207 -1.20 12.77 -6.55
C HIS A 207 -2.35 12.00 -7.18
N ASP A 208 -2.11 11.49 -8.39
CA ASP A 208 -3.02 10.57 -9.06
C ASP A 208 -3.03 9.23 -8.31
N LEU A 209 -4.20 8.59 -8.24
CA LEU A 209 -4.26 7.24 -7.71
C LEU A 209 -3.80 6.26 -8.79
N VAL A 210 -3.26 5.13 -8.37
CA VAL A 210 -2.93 4.02 -9.26
C VAL A 210 -3.80 2.82 -8.93
N ILE A 211 -4.59 2.38 -9.92
CA ILE A 211 -5.29 1.09 -9.89
C ILE A 211 -4.37 0.01 -10.47
N ARG A 212 -4.35 -1.15 -9.81
CA ARG A 212 -3.64 -2.33 -10.29
C ARG A 212 -4.61 -3.47 -10.45
N ARG A 213 -4.55 -4.15 -11.60
CA ARG A 213 -5.35 -5.34 -11.89
C ARG A 213 -4.40 -6.53 -12.03
N PRO A 214 -4.70 -7.70 -11.43
CA PRO A 214 -3.90 -8.89 -11.63
C PRO A 214 -3.76 -9.18 -13.13
N ARG A 215 -2.55 -9.49 -13.58
CA ARG A 215 -2.35 -9.93 -14.96
C ARG A 215 -2.75 -11.40 -15.02
N ASN A 216 -3.78 -11.72 -15.79
CA ASN A 216 -4.17 -13.10 -16.01
C ASN A 216 -3.00 -13.84 -16.68
N ARG A 217 -2.40 -14.80 -15.98
CA ARG A 217 -1.59 -15.82 -16.64
C ARG A 217 -2.56 -16.82 -17.24
N THR A 218 -2.72 -16.81 -18.55
CA THR A 218 -3.29 -17.95 -19.26
C THR A 218 -2.38 -19.12 -18.93
N ILE A 219 -2.82 -20.03 -18.08
CA ILE A 219 -2.14 -21.32 -17.90
C ILE A 219 -2.43 -22.07 -19.20
N VAL A 220 -1.56 -21.91 -20.19
CA VAL A 220 -1.49 -22.87 -21.29
C VAL A 220 -0.98 -24.14 -20.63
N GLN A 221 -1.86 -25.13 -20.51
CA GLN A 221 -1.43 -26.50 -20.24
C GLN A 221 -0.64 -26.95 -21.47
N GLU A 222 0.69 -26.99 -21.34
CA GLU A 222 1.55 -27.78 -22.21
C GLU A 222 1.76 -29.16 -21.59
#